data_AF-A0A444Y0B9-F1
#
_entry.id   AF-A0A444Y0B9-F1
#
_cell.length_a   1.000
_cell.length_b   1.000
_cell.length_c   1.000
_cell.angle_alpha   90.00
_cell.angle_beta   90.00
_cell.angle_gamma   90.00
#
_symmetry.space_group_name_H-M   'P 1'
#
loop_
_entity.id
_entity.type
_entity.pdbx_description
1 polymer ?
#
loop_
_entity_poly.entity_id
_entity_poly.type
_entity_poly.pdbx_seq_one_letter_code
_entity_poly.pdbx_strand_id
1 'polypeptide(L)'
;MAEKDGQRSTNRPLESPNEGLPRCYNQLVGSNNPKKTSWPELVGTTSEEAKKKIKEEMSEADIQVIPPGYFVTADFRSQRVRIYVDQSDKVIRTPIIG
;
A
#
# COMPACT_ATOMS: atom_id res chain seq x y z
N MET A 1 -46.71 9.94 53.37
CA MET A 1 -46.51 11.37 53.12
C MET A 1 -45.79 11.47 51.78
N ALA A 2 -46.54 11.37 50.67
CA ALA A 2 -47.22 12.48 49.97
C ALA A 2 -46.22 13.16 49.02
N GLU A 3 -46.30 12.86 47.71
CA GLU A 3 -46.91 13.73 46.66
C GLU A 3 -45.96 14.90 46.30
N LYS A 4 -45.65 15.26 45.05
CA LYS A 4 -46.48 15.46 43.86
C LYS A 4 -45.51 15.77 42.69
N ASP A 5 -45.63 15.07 41.56
CA ASP A 5 -46.23 15.53 40.29
C ASP A 5 -45.50 16.65 39.53
N GLY A 6 -45.32 16.45 38.22
CA GLY A 6 -45.03 17.54 37.29
C GLY A 6 -44.26 17.16 36.01
N GLN A 7 -44.93 16.55 35.05
CA GLN A 7 -44.44 16.25 33.69
C GLN A 7 -43.66 17.40 33.01
N ARG A 8 -42.68 17.05 32.16
CA ARG A 8 -42.52 17.74 30.87
C ARG A 8 -42.03 16.80 29.78
N SER A 9 -42.96 16.48 28.88
CA SER A 9 -42.73 16.02 27.51
C SER A 9 -41.65 16.88 26.84
N THR A 10 -40.73 16.26 26.08
CA THR A 10 -40.53 16.53 24.64
C THR A 10 -39.29 15.80 24.11
N ASN A 11 -39.52 14.87 23.18
CA ASN A 11 -38.81 14.67 21.91
C ASN A 11 -37.28 14.86 21.88
N ARG A 12 -36.55 13.75 21.63
CA ARG A 12 -35.26 13.72 20.90
C ARG A 12 -35.44 14.41 19.53
N PRO A 13 -34.41 14.99 18.86
CA PRO A 13 -33.14 14.29 18.56
C PRO A 13 -31.87 15.17 18.40
N LEU A 14 -30.70 14.49 18.36
CA LEU A 14 -29.36 14.92 17.85
C LEU A 14 -28.84 16.30 18.35
N GLU A 15 -27.61 16.45 18.81
CA GLU A 15 -26.42 16.60 17.97
C GLU A 15 -25.19 16.58 18.89
N SER A 16 -24.13 15.91 18.44
CA SER A 16 -22.85 15.77 19.15
C SER A 16 -22.08 17.08 19.19
N PRO A 17 -21.68 17.60 20.37
CA PRO A 17 -20.68 18.65 20.44
C PRO A 17 -19.29 18.01 20.32
N ASN A 18 -18.77 17.98 19.09
CA ASN A 18 -17.39 18.31 18.74
C ASN A 18 -16.39 18.60 19.90
N GLU A 19 -15.99 17.57 20.64
CA GLU A 19 -14.78 17.65 21.46
C GLU A 19 -13.54 17.44 20.58
N GLY A 20 -12.85 18.55 20.34
CA GLY A 20 -11.66 18.64 19.51
C GLY A 20 -10.56 17.71 20.01
N LEU A 21 -10.34 16.62 19.27
CA LEU A 21 -9.11 15.86 19.37
C LEU A 21 -7.93 16.78 19.02
N PRO A 22 -6.81 16.72 19.77
CA PRO A 22 -5.66 17.57 19.51
C PRO A 22 -5.15 17.31 18.09
N ARG A 23 -4.95 18.37 17.31
CA ARG A 23 -4.41 18.37 15.92
C ARG A 23 -2.94 17.91 15.83
N CYS A 24 -2.57 16.87 16.58
CA CYS A 24 -1.21 16.34 16.65
C CYS A 24 -1.11 14.93 16.05
N TYR A 25 -2.07 14.51 15.22
CA TYR A 25 -1.94 13.32 14.37
C TYR A 25 -1.50 13.64 12.93
N ASN A 26 -1.27 14.93 12.61
CA ASN A 26 -0.82 15.35 11.28
C ASN A 26 0.70 15.51 11.14
N GLN A 27 1.50 15.00 12.08
CA GLN A 27 2.96 15.21 12.05
C GLN A 27 3.76 13.92 12.20
N LEU A 28 3.41 12.85 11.48
CA LEU A 28 4.36 11.76 11.15
C LEU A 28 4.13 11.18 9.74
N VAL A 29 3.57 11.96 8.81
CA VAL A 29 3.67 11.62 7.39
C VAL A 29 5.02 12.09 6.86
N GLY A 30 6.08 11.42 7.31
CA GLY A 30 7.37 11.49 6.66
C GLY A 30 7.15 11.16 5.19
N SER A 31 7.29 12.17 4.34
CA SER A 31 7.21 12.13 2.87
C SER A 31 6.59 10.86 2.33
N ASN A 32 5.26 10.81 2.26
CA ASN A 32 4.56 9.81 1.44
C ASN A 32 4.84 10.13 -0.02
N ASN A 33 6.10 9.97 -0.45
CA ASN A 33 6.36 9.64 -1.83
C ASN A 33 5.60 8.32 -2.02
N PRO A 34 4.56 8.26 -2.85
CA PRO A 34 3.84 7.02 -3.07
C PRO A 34 4.89 5.99 -3.47
N LYS A 35 5.20 5.05 -2.56
CA LYS A 35 6.23 4.05 -2.80
C LYS A 35 5.80 3.34 -4.07
N LYS A 36 6.57 3.49 -5.14
CA LYS A 36 6.24 2.89 -6.42
C LYS A 36 6.26 1.38 -6.21
N THR A 37 5.09 0.77 -6.31
CA THR A 37 4.88 -0.67 -6.01
C THR A 37 4.79 -1.52 -7.27
N SER A 38 4.81 -0.88 -8.43
CA SER A 38 4.71 -1.53 -9.74
C SER A 38 5.53 -0.76 -10.77
N TRP A 39 6.06 -1.49 -11.75
CA TRP A 39 6.93 -0.93 -12.79
C TRP A 39 6.45 -1.33 -14.19
N PRO A 40 5.31 -0.79 -14.66
CA PRO A 40 4.79 -1.12 -16.00
C PRO A 40 5.75 -0.72 -17.12
N GLU A 41 6.60 0.28 -16.92
CA GLU A 41 7.58 0.73 -17.91
C GLU A 41 8.74 -0.25 -18.16
N LEU A 42 8.91 -1.25 -17.29
CA LEU A 42 9.96 -2.26 -17.42
C LEU A 42 9.51 -3.45 -18.26
N VAL A 43 8.26 -3.49 -18.72
CA VAL A 43 7.79 -4.54 -19.62
C VAL A 43 8.45 -4.39 -20.98
N GLY A 44 9.07 -5.46 -21.48
CA GLY A 44 9.79 -5.48 -22.76
C GLY A 44 11.27 -5.08 -22.68
N THR A 45 11.73 -4.55 -21.53
CA THR A 45 13.16 -4.29 -21.28
C THR A 45 13.88 -5.56 -20.84
N THR A 46 15.21 -5.49 -20.72
CA THR A 46 16.02 -6.60 -20.23
C THR A 46 15.92 -6.72 -18.71
N SER A 47 16.09 -7.94 -18.21
CA SER A 47 16.06 -8.24 -16.77
C SER A 47 17.06 -7.41 -15.96
N GLU A 48 18.24 -7.14 -16.51
CA GLU A 48 19.29 -6.33 -15.89
C GLU A 48 18.90 -4.85 -15.78
N GLU A 49 18.34 -4.28 -16.84
CA GLU A 49 17.89 -2.88 -16.84
C GLU A 49 16.73 -2.70 -15.86
N ALA A 50 15.78 -3.64 -15.84
CA ALA A 50 14.70 -3.66 -14.88
C ALA A 50 15.21 -3.74 -13.44
N LYS A 51 16.17 -4.63 -13.17
CA LYS A 51 16.79 -4.75 -11.85
C LYS A 51 17.46 -3.45 -11.41
N LYS A 52 18.21 -2.80 -12.31
CA LYS A 52 18.85 -1.52 -12.01
C LYS A 52 17.82 -0.45 -11.66
N LYS A 53 16.76 -0.32 -12.48
CA LYS A 53 15.72 0.69 -12.27
C LYS A 53 14.98 0.50 -10.95
N ILE A 54 14.61 -0.74 -10.62
CA ILE A 54 13.95 -1.06 -9.35
C ILE A 54 14.88 -0.77 -8.18
N LYS A 55 16.19 -1.07 -8.30
CA LYS A 55 17.16 -0.78 -7.24
C LYS A 55 17.38 0.72 -7.02
N GLU A 56 17.31 1.52 -8.09
CA GLU A 56 17.39 2.98 -8.02
C GLU A 56 16.15 3.60 -7.35
N GLU A 57 14.96 3.06 -7.62
CA GLU A 57 13.71 3.57 -7.03
C GLU A 57 13.45 3.01 -5.63
N MET A 58 13.84 1.77 -5.37
CA MET A 58 13.68 1.06 -4.11
C MET A 58 14.97 0.32 -3.75
N SER A 59 15.87 1.03 -3.06
CA SER A 59 17.17 0.50 -2.63
C SER A 59 17.06 -0.74 -1.74
N GLU A 60 15.96 -0.87 -0.98
CA GLU A 60 15.68 -1.99 -0.08
C GLU A 60 14.96 -3.17 -0.79
N ALA A 61 14.67 -3.07 -2.09
CA ALA A 61 13.99 -4.13 -2.82
C ALA A 61 14.85 -5.40 -2.95
N ASP A 62 14.25 -6.55 -2.65
CA ASP A 62 14.71 -7.89 -2.96
C ASP A 62 14.21 -8.26 -4.36
N ILE A 63 15.10 -8.23 -5.34
CA ILE A 63 14.74 -8.43 -6.75
C ILE A 63 14.97 -9.89 -7.11
N GLN A 64 13.90 -10.58 -7.52
CA GLN A 64 13.96 -11.96 -7.96
C GLN A 64 13.60 -12.05 -9.44
N VAL A 65 14.55 -12.54 -10.25
CA VAL A 65 14.33 -12.81 -11.67
C VAL A 65 13.85 -14.25 -11.81
N ILE A 66 12.71 -14.42 -12.47
CA ILE A 66 12.00 -15.69 -12.60
C ILE A 66 11.98 -16.05 -14.09
N PRO A 67 12.75 -17.08 -14.50
CA PRO A 67 12.73 -17.60 -15.86
C PRO A 67 11.37 -18.21 -16.23
N PRO A 68 11.08 -18.40 -17.52
CA PRO A 68 9.82 -19.01 -17.94
C PRO A 68 9.71 -20.45 -17.41
N GLY A 69 8.52 -20.83 -16.95
CA GLY A 69 8.25 -22.17 -16.41
C GLY A 69 8.64 -22.39 -14.95
N TYR A 70 9.20 -21.38 -14.26
CA TYR A 70 9.44 -21.44 -12.83
C TYR A 70 8.19 -21.06 -12.03
N PHE A 71 7.89 -21.87 -11.02
CA PHE A 71 6.85 -21.57 -10.05
C PHE A 71 7.45 -20.88 -8.84
N VAL A 72 6.72 -19.91 -8.30
CA VAL A 72 7.10 -19.17 -7.10
C VAL A 72 6.15 -19.48 -5.96
N THR A 73 6.65 -19.38 -4.72
CA THR A 73 5.82 -19.46 -3.52
C THR A 73 4.84 -18.29 -3.49
N ALA A 74 3.61 -18.54 -3.03
CA ALA A 74 2.54 -17.54 -2.97
C ALA A 74 2.58 -16.67 -1.69
N ASP A 75 3.73 -16.58 -1.03
CA ASP A 75 3.92 -15.67 0.10
C ASP A 75 3.98 -14.21 -0.39
N PHE A 76 3.53 -13.28 0.45
CA PHE A 76 3.57 -11.85 0.19
C PHE A 76 4.72 -11.19 0.97
N ARG A 77 5.63 -10.52 0.26
CA ARG A 77 6.72 -9.74 0.87
C ARG A 77 6.69 -8.31 0.31
N SER A 78 6.51 -7.33 1.19
CA SER A 78 6.46 -5.90 0.83
C SER A 78 7.76 -5.32 0.29
N GLN A 79 8.86 -6.07 0.38
CA GLN A 79 10.17 -5.69 -0.14
C GLN A 79 10.59 -6.50 -1.36
N ARG A 80 9.85 -7.55 -1.75
CA ARG A 80 10.24 -8.40 -2.87
C ARG A 80 9.60 -7.93 -4.16
N VAL A 81 10.37 -7.86 -5.23
CA VAL A 81 9.88 -7.58 -6.58
C VAL A 81 10.21 -8.77 -7.48
N ARG A 82 9.17 -9.37 -8.04
CA ARG A 82 9.28 -10.51 -8.95
C ARG A 82 9.30 -10.03 -10.40
N ILE A 83 10.39 -10.30 -11.11
CA ILE A 83 10.56 -9.98 -12.53
C ILE A 83 10.42 -11.27 -13.34
N TYR A 84 9.34 -11.39 -14.12
CA TYR A 84 9.15 -12.53 -15.00
C TYR A 84 9.79 -12.26 -16.36
N VAL A 85 10.71 -13.13 -16.75
CA VAL A 85 11.43 -13.03 -18.02
C VAL A 85 11.04 -14.15 -18.97
N ASP A 86 11.18 -13.90 -20.26
CA ASP A 86 11.06 -14.90 -21.31
C ASP A 86 12.41 -15.57 -21.64
N GLN A 87 12.42 -16.51 -22.59
CA GLN A 87 13.63 -17.14 -23.12
C GLN A 87 14.61 -16.14 -23.77
N SER A 88 14.12 -14.96 -24.18
CA SER A 88 14.92 -13.88 -24.76
C SER A 88 15.36 -12.82 -23.74
N ASP A 89 15.36 -13.13 -22.43
CA ASP A 89 15.72 -12.22 -21.33
C ASP A 89 14.89 -10.93 -21.24
N LYS A 90 13.71 -10.93 -21.86
CA LYS A 90 12.76 -9.81 -21.86
C LYS A 90 11.71 -9.96 -20.77
N VAL A 91 11.42 -8.87 -20.09
CA VAL A 91 10.37 -8.83 -19.08
C VAL A 91 9.00 -8.95 -19.76
N ILE A 92 8.25 -10.00 -19.43
CA ILE A 92 6.93 -10.28 -20.02
C ILE A 92 5.76 -9.84 -19.15
N ARG A 93 6.01 -9.58 -17.86
CA ARG A 93 5.00 -9.14 -16.91
C ARG A 93 5.48 -7.94 -16.14
N THR A 94 4.57 -7.03 -15.86
CA THR A 94 4.81 -5.89 -14.98
C THR A 94 5.35 -6.37 -13.63
N PRO A 95 6.58 -6.01 -13.26
CA PRO A 95 7.10 -6.30 -11.94
C PRO A 95 6.24 -5.58 -10.89
N ILE A 96 5.83 -6.32 -9.88
CA ILE A 96 5.05 -5.82 -8.75
C ILE A 96 5.69 -6.27 -7.44
N ILE A 97 5.45 -5.50 -6.39
CA ILE A 97 5.80 -5.91 -5.04
C ILE A 97 4.92 -7.08 -4.61
N GLY A 98 5.55 -8.15 -4.11
CA GLY A 98 4.87 -9.31 -3.55
C GLY A 98 5.79 -10.48 -3.27
#